data_AF-A0A1B9N096-F1
#
_entry.id   AF-A0A1B9N096-F1
#
_cell.length_a   1.000
_cell.length_b   1.000
_cell.length_c   1.000
_cell.angle_alpha   90.00
_cell.angle_beta   90.00
_cell.angle_gamma   90.00
#
_symmetry.space_group_name_H-M   'P 1'
#
loop_
_entity.id
_entity.type
_entity.pdbx_description
1 polymer ?
#
loop_
_entity_poly.entity_id
_entity_poly.type
_entity_poly.pdbx_seq_one_letter_code
_entity_poly.pdbx_strand_id
1 'polypeptide(L)'
;MTTNPLLPLRDKINELDKMLLELIAKRRNLSTQVIHTKIGANIPVRDMERERSLIISLINQGKNYHLDDVFIKRLYQLIIEDSVLLQQKILQEKLNDDIIATAKVAFLGPKGSYSHSATRRYASAHLDQMIESSCTSFKDVFEQVERGEVDYGILPIENSSSGSINEVYDLLQKTNLHIIGELSLPIDHCVLAMPNSQLEQIDTIYSHPQPFQQCSNFLESHPHWKIVYCDSTSSAMETVAKLNKPNVAAMGNKDGGELYGLQVLEHNFANQKENITRFIVLARQPIAVSDQIPAKTTILMKTGQQAGALVDALLVLRNHNIIMTKLESRPIHGTPWEEMFYIDLHGNIHSYEIQTALKELASMTLYTKVLGCYPSDSIVSIM
;
A
#
# COMPACT_ATOMS: atom_id res chain seq x y z
N MET A 1 -14.23 34.39 -37.12
CA MET A 1 -14.45 33.48 -35.99
C MET A 1 -14.37 32.06 -36.53
N THR A 2 -13.20 31.44 -36.42
CA THR A 2 -12.98 30.05 -36.85
C THR A 2 -13.68 29.12 -35.86
N THR A 3 -14.85 28.59 -36.24
CA THR A 3 -15.54 27.54 -35.48
C THR A 3 -14.60 26.34 -35.40
N ASN A 4 -14.07 26.05 -34.20
CA ASN A 4 -13.16 24.95 -33.97
C ASN A 4 -13.87 23.63 -34.38
N PRO A 5 -13.45 22.96 -35.46
CA PRO A 5 -14.18 21.82 -36.03
C PRO A 5 -14.20 20.61 -35.09
N LEU A 6 -13.40 20.63 -34.03
CA LEU A 6 -13.35 19.59 -33.01
C LEU A 6 -14.44 19.73 -31.94
N LEU A 7 -15.07 20.91 -31.79
CA LEU A 7 -16.08 21.16 -30.76
C LEU A 7 -17.27 20.18 -30.83
N PRO A 8 -17.92 19.97 -31.99
CA PRO A 8 -19.08 19.08 -32.06
C PRO A 8 -18.75 17.60 -31.80
N LEU A 9 -17.52 17.17 -32.10
CA LEU A 9 -17.06 15.82 -31.79
C LEU A 9 -16.74 15.66 -30.31
N ARG A 10 -16.11 16.67 -29.70
CA ARG A 10 -15.86 16.70 -28.25
C ARG A 10 -17.16 16.68 -27.45
N ASP A 11 -18.20 17.39 -27.89
CA ASP A 11 -19.50 17.37 -27.23
C ASP A 11 -20.15 15.98 -27.25
N LYS A 12 -20.09 15.28 -28.39
CA LYS A 12 -20.57 13.89 -28.49
C LYS A 12 -19.78 12.91 -27.62
N ILE A 13 -18.46 13.09 -27.51
CA ILE A 13 -17.62 12.29 -26.62
C ILE A 13 -18.01 12.55 -25.16
N ASN A 14 -18.19 13.81 -24.77
CA ASN A 14 -18.61 14.17 -23.41
C ASN A 14 -19.98 13.57 -23.05
N GLU A 15 -20.92 13.51 -23.99
CA GLU A 15 -22.21 12.84 -23.80
C GLU A 15 -22.06 11.33 -23.57
N LEU A 16 -21.19 10.66 -24.34
CA LEU A 16 -20.88 9.24 -24.15
C LEU A 16 -20.19 8.98 -22.81
N ASP A 17 -19.24 9.83 -22.41
CA ASP A 17 -18.55 9.73 -21.13
C ASP A 17 -19.53 9.85 -19.96
N LYS A 18 -20.53 10.74 -20.08
CA LYS A 18 -21.61 10.84 -19.09
C LYS A 18 -22.43 9.55 -19.02
N MET A 19 -22.77 8.94 -20.15
CA MET A 19 -23.48 7.66 -20.17
C MET A 19 -22.65 6.53 -19.55
N LEU A 20 -21.33 6.51 -19.77
CA LEU A 20 -20.42 5.55 -19.13
C LEU A 20 -20.44 5.71 -17.61
N LEU A 21 -20.38 6.94 -17.10
CA LEU A 21 -20.48 7.21 -15.66
C LEU A 21 -21.80 6.71 -15.06
N GLU A 22 -22.92 6.93 -15.75
CA GLU A 22 -24.23 6.42 -15.31
C GLU A 22 -24.29 4.89 -15.28
N LEU A 23 -23.69 4.21 -16.26
CA LEU A 23 -23.62 2.75 -16.31
C LEU A 23 -22.72 2.18 -15.20
N ILE A 24 -21.57 2.80 -14.94
CA ILE A 24 -20.68 2.44 -13.84
C ILE A 24 -21.40 2.59 -12.50
N ALA A 25 -22.12 3.70 -12.29
CA ALA A 25 -22.92 3.92 -11.08
C ALA A 25 -24.02 2.87 -10.90
N LYS A 26 -24.76 2.52 -11.97
CA LYS A 26 -25.76 1.45 -11.94
C LYS A 26 -25.13 0.09 -11.58
N ARG A 27 -23.99 -0.24 -12.18
CA ARG A 27 -23.25 -1.47 -11.86
C ARG A 27 -22.77 -1.48 -10.40
N ARG A 28 -22.31 -0.34 -9.88
CA ARG A 28 -21.90 -0.19 -8.47
C ARG A 28 -23.08 -0.46 -7.53
N ASN A 29 -24.25 0.10 -7.82
CA ASN A 29 -25.48 -0.17 -7.05
C ASN A 29 -25.86 -1.66 -7.05
N LEU A 30 -25.76 -2.33 -8.20
CA LEU A 30 -25.97 -3.79 -8.27
C LEU A 30 -24.93 -4.56 -7.45
N SER A 31 -23.67 -4.12 -7.45
CA SER A 31 -22.61 -4.72 -6.62
C SER A 31 -22.91 -4.58 -5.13
N THR A 32 -23.45 -3.43 -4.71
CA THR A 32 -23.94 -3.21 -3.33
C THR A 32 -25.07 -4.16 -2.97
N GLN A 33 -26.02 -4.41 -3.88
CA GLN A 33 -27.08 -5.40 -3.65
C GLN A 33 -26.54 -6.82 -3.55
N VAL A 34 -25.55 -7.18 -4.39
CA VAL A 34 -24.90 -8.49 -4.36
C VAL A 34 -24.24 -8.76 -3.01
N ILE A 35 -23.55 -7.78 -2.42
CA ILE A 35 -22.92 -7.99 -1.10
C ILE A 35 -23.94 -8.18 0.02
N HIS A 36 -25.08 -7.51 -0.01
CA HIS A 36 -26.15 -7.78 0.97
C HIS A 36 -26.63 -9.23 0.91
N THR A 37 -26.75 -9.79 -0.30
CA THR A 37 -27.08 -11.21 -0.50
C THR A 37 -25.94 -12.13 -0.04
N LYS A 38 -24.68 -11.81 -0.39
CA LYS A 38 -23.51 -12.61 0.01
C LYS A 38 -23.32 -12.65 1.52
N ILE A 39 -23.52 -11.52 2.21
CA ILE A 39 -23.48 -11.44 3.67
C ILE A 39 -24.50 -12.40 4.27
N GLY A 40 -25.76 -12.36 3.82
CA GLY A 40 -26.82 -13.23 4.34
C GLY A 40 -26.61 -14.72 4.04
N ALA A 41 -25.96 -15.04 2.91
CA ALA A 41 -25.69 -16.42 2.48
C ALA A 41 -24.29 -16.94 2.89
N ASN A 42 -23.49 -16.14 3.59
CA ASN A 42 -22.10 -16.42 3.96
C ASN A 42 -21.18 -16.83 2.78
N ILE A 43 -21.29 -16.12 1.65
CA ILE A 43 -20.54 -16.41 0.42
C ILE A 43 -19.29 -15.52 0.35
N PRO A 44 -18.13 -16.04 -0.11
CA PRO A 44 -16.93 -15.24 -0.32
C PRO A 44 -17.17 -14.00 -1.20
N VAL A 45 -16.53 -12.89 -0.83
CA VAL A 45 -16.64 -11.63 -1.60
C VAL A 45 -16.06 -11.79 -3.00
N ARG A 46 -14.95 -12.52 -3.12
CA ARG A 46 -14.25 -12.74 -4.39
C ARG A 46 -14.47 -14.14 -4.93
N ASP A 47 -14.76 -14.24 -6.22
CA ASP A 47 -14.95 -15.51 -6.94
C ASP A 47 -14.11 -15.48 -8.22
N MET A 48 -12.94 -16.12 -8.14
CA MET A 48 -11.91 -16.06 -9.18
C MET A 48 -12.36 -16.74 -10.47
N GLU A 49 -13.12 -17.82 -10.38
CA GLU A 49 -13.62 -18.57 -11.54
C GLU A 49 -14.69 -17.76 -12.27
N ARG A 50 -15.60 -17.13 -11.51
CA ARG A 50 -16.62 -16.24 -12.06
C ARG A 50 -16.00 -15.00 -12.72
N GLU A 51 -15.00 -14.38 -12.08
CA GLU A 51 -14.26 -13.23 -12.61
C GLU A 51 -13.55 -13.57 -13.93
N ARG A 52 -12.79 -14.67 -13.96
CA ARG A 52 -12.13 -15.16 -15.18
C ARG A 52 -13.12 -15.41 -16.30
N SER A 53 -14.21 -16.12 -16.00
CA SER A 53 -15.26 -16.44 -16.99
C SER A 53 -15.94 -15.19 -17.53
N LEU A 54 -16.18 -14.18 -16.69
CA LEU A 54 -16.74 -12.89 -17.09
C LEU A 54 -15.81 -12.15 -18.06
N ILE A 55 -14.52 -12.05 -17.74
CA ILE A 55 -13.54 -11.37 -18.58
C ILE A 55 -13.43 -12.05 -19.95
N ILE A 56 -13.36 -13.39 -19.99
CA ILE A 56 -13.32 -14.14 -21.25
C ILE A 56 -14.58 -13.87 -22.10
N SER A 57 -15.76 -13.86 -21.46
CA SER A 57 -17.02 -13.54 -22.16
C SER A 57 -17.01 -12.13 -22.74
N LEU A 58 -16.51 -11.15 -21.98
CA LEU A 58 -16.43 -9.75 -22.42
C LEU A 58 -15.41 -9.54 -23.54
N ILE A 59 -14.26 -10.22 -23.50
CA ILE A 59 -13.28 -10.21 -24.59
C ILE A 59 -13.93 -10.72 -25.89
N ASN A 60 -14.65 -11.85 -25.82
CA ASN A 60 -15.34 -12.40 -26.98
C ASN A 60 -16.42 -11.47 -27.54
N GLN A 61 -17.18 -10.78 -26.68
CA GLN A 61 -18.16 -9.78 -27.12
C GLN A 61 -17.50 -8.53 -27.71
N GLY A 62 -16.37 -8.11 -27.14
CA GLY A 62 -15.60 -6.95 -27.57
C GLY A 62 -15.02 -7.06 -28.98
N LYS A 63 -14.74 -8.28 -29.44
CA LYS A 63 -14.33 -8.55 -30.83
C LYS A 63 -15.34 -8.04 -31.85
N ASN A 64 -16.65 -8.10 -31.54
CA ASN A 64 -17.69 -7.56 -32.42
C ASN A 64 -17.63 -6.03 -32.55
N TYR A 65 -17.01 -5.35 -31.58
CA TYR A 65 -16.83 -3.91 -31.55
C TYR A 65 -15.42 -3.46 -31.97
N HIS A 66 -14.58 -4.39 -32.46
CA HIS A 66 -13.18 -4.12 -32.84
C HIS A 66 -12.33 -3.55 -31.69
N LEU A 67 -12.66 -3.92 -30.45
CA LEU A 67 -11.90 -3.54 -29.27
C LEU A 67 -10.78 -4.55 -29.02
N ASP A 68 -9.64 -4.06 -28.55
CA ASP A 68 -8.47 -4.86 -28.23
C ASP A 68 -8.66 -5.71 -26.96
N ASP A 69 -8.21 -6.97 -27.00
CA ASP A 69 -8.36 -7.94 -25.93
C ASP A 69 -7.65 -7.47 -24.63
N VAL A 70 -6.47 -6.85 -24.75
CA VAL A 70 -5.68 -6.34 -23.60
C VAL A 70 -6.38 -5.15 -22.97
N PHE A 71 -6.92 -4.24 -23.79
CA PHE A 71 -7.68 -3.09 -23.32
C PHE A 71 -8.92 -3.51 -22.51
N ILE A 72 -9.73 -4.44 -23.04
CA ILE A 72 -10.93 -4.94 -22.34
C ILE A 72 -10.55 -5.59 -21.02
N LYS A 73 -9.54 -6.46 -21.04
CA LYS A 73 -9.06 -7.13 -19.84
C LYS A 73 -8.70 -6.10 -18.76
N ARG A 74 -7.88 -5.10 -19.09
CA ARG A 74 -7.46 -4.07 -18.15
C ARG A 74 -8.62 -3.23 -17.61
N LEU A 75 -9.51 -2.78 -18.48
CA LEU A 75 -10.66 -1.95 -18.08
C LEU A 75 -11.60 -2.70 -17.13
N TYR A 76 -11.97 -3.93 -17.47
CA TYR A 76 -12.90 -4.69 -16.65
C TYR A 76 -12.27 -5.27 -15.38
N GLN A 77 -10.95 -5.53 -15.38
CA GLN A 77 -10.22 -5.83 -14.14
C GLN A 77 -10.35 -4.66 -13.15
N LEU A 78 -10.08 -3.42 -13.58
CA LEU A 78 -10.23 -2.23 -12.73
C LEU A 78 -11.66 -2.08 -12.19
N ILE A 79 -12.66 -2.31 -13.03
CA ILE A 79 -14.08 -2.21 -12.65
C ILE A 79 -14.49 -3.32 -11.66
N ILE A 80 -13.96 -4.54 -11.82
CA ILE A 80 -14.19 -5.65 -10.89
C ILE A 80 -13.48 -5.38 -9.56
N GLU A 81 -12.25 -4.88 -9.60
CA GLU A 81 -11.47 -4.50 -8.42
C GLU A 81 -12.18 -3.44 -7.58
N ASP A 82 -12.68 -2.35 -8.20
CA ASP A 82 -13.48 -1.32 -7.50
C ASP A 82 -14.71 -1.94 -6.81
N SER A 83 -15.40 -2.87 -7.48
CA SER A 83 -16.52 -3.60 -6.89
C SER A 83 -16.09 -4.45 -5.69
N VAL A 84 -14.99 -5.21 -5.79
CA VAL A 84 -14.53 -6.08 -4.70
C VAL A 84 -14.11 -5.24 -3.50
N LEU A 85 -13.36 -4.16 -3.71
CA LEU A 85 -12.93 -3.24 -2.65
C LEU A 85 -14.13 -2.61 -1.93
N LEU A 86 -15.16 -2.17 -2.68
CA LEU A 86 -16.39 -1.67 -2.09
C LEU A 86 -17.10 -2.71 -1.22
N GLN A 87 -17.19 -3.96 -1.69
CA GLN A 87 -17.85 -5.03 -0.96
C GLN A 87 -17.07 -5.40 0.31
N GLN A 88 -15.74 -5.47 0.23
CA GLN A 88 -14.87 -5.70 1.38
C GLN A 88 -15.03 -4.58 2.43
N LYS A 89 -15.08 -3.32 1.98
CA LYS A 89 -15.35 -2.17 2.84
C LYS A 89 -16.68 -2.37 3.58
N ILE A 90 -17.81 -2.49 2.88
CA ILE A 90 -19.15 -2.66 3.49
C ILE A 90 -19.19 -3.81 4.51
N LEU A 91 -18.50 -4.91 4.24
CA LEU A 91 -18.43 -6.04 5.14
C LEU A 91 -17.65 -5.73 6.43
N GLN A 92 -16.47 -5.11 6.29
CA GLN A 92 -15.64 -4.71 7.42
C GLN A 92 -16.30 -3.61 8.26
N GLU A 93 -17.02 -2.69 7.62
CA GLU A 93 -17.82 -1.65 8.27
C GLU A 93 -18.93 -2.21 9.15
N LYS A 94 -19.57 -3.31 8.71
CA LYS A 94 -20.61 -3.99 9.51
C LYS A 94 -20.06 -4.82 10.67
N LEU A 95 -18.80 -5.25 10.56
CA LEU A 95 -18.14 -6.08 11.58
C LEU A 95 -17.53 -5.23 12.70
N ASN A 96 -17.14 -4.01 12.39
CA ASN A 96 -16.49 -3.09 13.30
C ASN A 96 -17.39 -1.86 13.45
N ASP A 97 -18.29 -1.88 14.46
CA ASP A 97 -19.32 -0.86 14.73
C ASP A 97 -18.76 0.57 14.93
N ASP A 98 -17.45 0.72 15.14
CA ASP A 98 -16.74 1.98 15.39
C ASP A 98 -15.80 2.35 14.23
N ILE A 99 -16.35 2.65 13.05
CA ILE A 99 -15.56 3.40 12.07
C ILE A 99 -15.49 4.82 12.59
N ILE A 100 -14.30 5.22 13.03
CA ILE A 100 -14.01 6.60 13.32
C ILE A 100 -14.16 7.37 11.99
N ALA A 101 -15.31 8.01 11.79
CA ALA A 101 -15.59 8.80 10.58
C ALA A 101 -14.54 9.91 10.37
N THR A 102 -13.96 10.43 11.46
CA THR A 102 -12.88 11.41 11.46
C THR A 102 -11.72 10.95 12.31
N ALA A 103 -10.64 10.44 11.70
CA ALA A 103 -9.51 9.88 12.43
C ALA A 103 -8.25 10.74 12.30
N LYS A 104 -7.47 10.83 13.37
CA LYS A 104 -6.14 11.43 13.35
C LYS A 104 -5.10 10.35 13.04
N VAL A 105 -4.29 10.59 12.02
CA VAL A 105 -3.35 9.59 11.48
C VAL A 105 -1.93 10.12 11.52
N ALA A 106 -1.05 9.38 12.21
CA ALA A 106 0.37 9.66 12.30
C ALA A 106 1.17 8.96 11.19
N PHE A 107 2.17 9.67 10.66
CA PHE A 107 3.10 9.13 9.67
C PHE A 107 4.47 9.80 9.79
N LEU A 108 5.50 9.18 9.22
CA LEU A 108 6.83 9.79 9.13
C LEU A 108 6.81 10.94 8.11
N GLY A 109 6.98 12.16 8.62
CA GLY A 109 7.04 13.38 7.81
C GLY A 109 8.35 13.56 7.05
N PRO A 110 8.52 14.69 6.35
CA PRO A 110 7.55 15.79 6.24
C PRO A 110 6.48 15.52 5.16
N LYS A 111 5.49 16.42 5.05
CA LYS A 111 4.43 16.35 4.02
C LYS A 111 5.02 16.26 2.61
N GLY A 112 4.36 15.52 1.75
CA GLY A 112 4.85 15.16 0.43
C GLY A 112 5.82 13.98 0.42
N SER A 113 6.09 13.32 1.54
CA SER A 113 6.85 12.05 1.55
C SER A 113 5.99 10.89 0.99
N TYR A 114 6.63 9.75 0.73
CA TYR A 114 5.90 8.52 0.41
C TYR A 114 5.00 8.06 1.56
N SER A 115 5.41 8.24 2.81
CA SER A 115 4.58 7.95 3.99
C SER A 115 3.34 8.85 4.06
N HIS A 116 3.46 10.12 3.69
CA HIS A 116 2.31 11.03 3.58
C HIS A 116 1.34 10.58 2.48
N SER A 117 1.88 10.17 1.33
CA SER A 117 1.09 9.69 0.19
C SER A 117 0.36 8.38 0.51
N ALA A 118 1.06 7.43 1.15
CA ALA A 118 0.48 6.20 1.69
C ALA A 118 -0.66 6.51 2.67
N THR A 119 -0.44 7.47 3.57
CA THR A 119 -1.43 7.88 4.56
C THR A 119 -2.70 8.44 3.92
N ARG A 120 -2.56 9.35 2.94
CA ARG A 120 -3.71 9.88 2.20
C ARG A 120 -4.44 8.81 1.42
N ARG A 121 -3.71 7.88 0.80
CA ARG A 121 -4.30 6.77 0.05
C ARG A 121 -5.13 5.87 0.97
N TYR A 122 -4.58 5.48 2.12
CA TYR A 122 -5.30 4.67 3.10
C TYR A 122 -6.57 5.39 3.59
N ALA A 123 -6.44 6.67 3.96
CA ALA A 123 -7.56 7.47 4.45
C ALA A 123 -8.67 7.65 3.42
N SER A 124 -8.34 7.92 2.15
CA SER A 124 -9.34 8.07 1.09
C SER A 124 -10.21 6.83 0.87
N ALA A 125 -9.68 5.65 1.21
CA ALA A 125 -10.41 4.39 1.10
C ALA A 125 -11.24 4.07 2.36
N HIS A 126 -10.73 4.42 3.56
CA HIS A 126 -11.27 3.92 4.83
C HIS A 126 -11.90 4.98 5.74
N LEU A 127 -11.65 6.27 5.51
CA LEU A 127 -12.06 7.37 6.40
C LEU A 127 -12.84 8.43 5.62
N ASP A 128 -13.83 9.05 6.26
CA ASP A 128 -14.54 10.20 5.66
C ASP A 128 -13.72 11.48 5.79
N GLN A 129 -13.05 11.65 6.94
CA GLN A 129 -12.14 12.76 7.20
C GLN A 129 -10.87 12.28 7.91
N MET A 130 -9.74 12.91 7.57
CA MET A 130 -8.44 12.63 8.18
C MET A 130 -7.80 13.89 8.72
N ILE A 131 -7.29 13.82 9.94
CA ILE A 131 -6.42 14.83 10.53
C ILE A 131 -4.98 14.31 10.46
N GLU A 132 -4.12 15.02 9.71
CA GLU A 132 -2.73 14.63 9.49
C GLU A 132 -1.86 14.94 10.72
N SER A 133 -1.12 13.95 11.25
CA SER A 133 -0.08 14.14 12.27
C SER A 133 1.30 13.77 11.71
N SER A 134 2.10 14.78 11.36
CA SER A 134 3.45 14.57 10.83
C SER A 134 4.44 14.37 11.98
N CYS A 135 5.09 13.21 12.03
CA CYS A 135 6.06 12.84 13.06
C CYS A 135 7.49 12.95 12.52
N THR A 136 8.48 13.14 13.40
CA THR A 136 9.90 13.26 13.01
C THR A 136 10.68 11.95 13.03
N SER A 137 10.12 10.90 13.64
CA SER A 137 10.75 9.57 13.72
C SER A 137 9.69 8.47 13.74
N PHE A 138 10.08 7.23 13.44
CA PHE A 138 9.17 6.09 13.58
C PHE A 138 8.73 5.91 15.03
N LYS A 139 9.66 6.05 15.98
CA LYS A 139 9.35 5.96 17.41
C LYS A 139 8.24 6.92 17.85
N ASP A 140 8.26 8.16 17.37
CA ASP A 140 7.24 9.17 17.65
C ASP A 140 5.85 8.74 17.15
N VAL A 141 5.77 8.12 15.95
CA VAL A 141 4.51 7.54 15.44
C VAL A 141 3.98 6.47 16.39
N PHE A 142 4.82 5.54 16.85
CA PHE A 142 4.41 4.49 17.80
C PHE A 142 3.92 5.09 19.12
N GLU A 143 4.67 6.04 19.70
CA GLU A 143 4.32 6.66 20.98
C GLU A 143 3.00 7.43 20.91
N GLN A 144 2.74 8.18 19.83
CA GLN A 144 1.48 8.91 19.68
C GLN A 144 0.28 7.96 19.59
N VAL A 145 0.41 6.84 18.85
CA VAL A 145 -0.68 5.85 18.75
C VAL A 145 -0.88 5.16 20.09
N GLU A 146 0.19 4.74 20.78
CA GLU A 146 0.09 4.08 22.09
C GLU A 146 -0.56 4.97 23.16
N ARG A 147 -0.23 6.27 23.16
CA ARG A 147 -0.85 7.26 24.06
C ARG A 147 -2.27 7.62 23.69
N GLY A 148 -2.74 7.23 22.51
CA GLY A 148 -4.06 7.61 21.99
C GLY A 148 -4.15 9.08 21.58
N GLU A 149 -3.03 9.73 21.31
CA GLU A 149 -2.98 11.10 20.75
C GLU A 149 -3.38 11.12 19.26
N VAL A 150 -3.27 9.96 18.62
CA VAL A 150 -3.72 9.66 17.25
C VAL A 150 -4.41 8.30 17.25
N ASP A 151 -5.29 8.08 16.28
CA ASP A 151 -6.06 6.84 16.16
C ASP A 151 -5.27 5.76 15.42
N TYR A 152 -4.55 6.17 14.38
CA TYR A 152 -3.81 5.26 13.50
C TYR A 152 -2.38 5.74 13.25
N GLY A 153 -1.45 4.80 13.08
CA GLY A 153 -0.07 5.05 12.64
C GLY A 153 0.21 4.30 11.34
N ILE A 154 0.70 4.99 10.32
CA ILE A 154 1.03 4.40 9.01
C ILE A 154 2.54 4.41 8.82
N LEU A 155 3.12 3.22 8.69
CA LEU A 155 4.56 3.00 8.74
C LEU A 155 5.00 2.08 7.59
N PRO A 156 6.07 2.42 6.86
CA PRO A 156 6.64 1.50 5.89
C PRO A 156 7.34 0.36 6.64
N ILE A 157 7.11 -0.88 6.23
CA ILE A 157 7.72 -2.06 6.87
C ILE A 157 8.76 -2.73 5.97
N GLU A 158 8.61 -2.63 4.65
CA GLU A 158 9.55 -3.16 3.68
C GLU A 158 9.44 -2.44 2.33
N ASN A 159 10.52 -2.49 1.57
CA ASN A 159 10.58 -2.03 0.19
C ASN A 159 11.18 -3.15 -0.69
N SER A 160 10.63 -3.37 -1.88
CA SER A 160 11.09 -4.43 -2.78
C SER A 160 12.53 -4.25 -3.27
N SER A 161 13.03 -3.01 -3.30
CA SER A 161 14.40 -2.69 -3.72
C SER A 161 15.40 -2.66 -2.56
N SER A 162 15.04 -2.07 -1.41
CA SER A 162 15.95 -1.88 -0.27
C SER A 162 15.77 -2.86 0.88
N GLY A 163 14.76 -3.74 0.82
CA GLY A 163 14.46 -4.73 1.84
C GLY A 163 13.68 -4.19 3.04
N SER A 164 13.79 -4.89 4.16
CA SER A 164 13.05 -4.65 5.41
C SER A 164 13.52 -3.38 6.13
N ILE A 165 12.56 -2.62 6.69
CA ILE A 165 12.84 -1.41 7.48
C ILE A 165 12.98 -1.82 8.95
N ASN A 166 14.22 -2.18 9.30
CA ASN A 166 14.60 -2.77 10.58
C ASN A 166 14.10 -2.00 11.81
N GLU A 167 14.17 -0.67 11.79
CA GLU A 167 13.73 0.16 12.92
C GLU A 167 12.24 -0.05 13.25
N VAL A 168 11.39 -0.22 12.23
CA VAL A 168 9.95 -0.47 12.43
C VAL A 168 9.70 -1.85 13.03
N TYR A 169 10.45 -2.87 12.60
CA TYR A 169 10.42 -4.18 13.26
C TYR A 169 10.80 -4.07 14.73
N ASP A 170 11.93 -3.44 15.03
CA ASP A 170 12.46 -3.35 16.39
C ASP A 170 11.49 -2.58 17.33
N LEU A 171 10.72 -1.63 16.80
CA LEU A 171 9.63 -0.95 17.51
C LEU A 171 8.38 -1.84 17.69
N LEU A 172 7.97 -2.61 16.67
CA LEU A 172 6.87 -3.60 16.78
C LEU A 172 7.13 -4.65 17.87
N GLN A 173 8.39 -4.96 18.14
CA GLN A 173 8.80 -5.90 19.18
C GLN A 173 8.40 -5.44 20.60
N LYS A 174 8.30 -4.12 20.82
CA LYS A 174 8.11 -3.51 22.15
C LYS A 174 6.72 -2.94 22.37
N THR A 175 5.89 -2.93 21.32
CA THR A 175 4.59 -2.26 21.33
C THR A 175 3.46 -3.18 21.77
N ASN A 176 2.37 -2.59 22.29
CA ASN A 176 1.08 -3.28 22.46
C ASN A 176 0.06 -2.95 21.35
N LEU A 177 0.50 -2.26 20.30
CA LEU A 177 -0.33 -1.95 19.14
C LEU A 177 -0.60 -3.19 18.29
N HIS A 178 -1.66 -3.09 17.49
CA HIS A 178 -2.09 -4.12 16.56
C HIS A 178 -1.97 -3.62 15.12
N ILE A 179 -1.51 -4.50 14.23
CA ILE A 179 -1.60 -4.28 12.78
C ILE A 179 -3.04 -4.55 12.37
N ILE A 180 -3.71 -3.53 11.86
CA ILE A 180 -5.12 -3.55 11.43
C ILE A 180 -5.28 -3.43 9.91
N GLY A 181 -4.18 -3.25 9.19
CA GLY A 181 -4.20 -3.13 7.75
C GLY A 181 -2.80 -3.06 7.17
N GLU A 182 -2.72 -3.22 5.86
CA GLU A 182 -1.53 -2.98 5.08
C GLU A 182 -1.89 -2.24 3.78
N LEU A 183 -0.91 -1.64 3.15
CA LEU A 183 -1.05 -1.08 1.81
C LEU A 183 0.27 -1.12 1.03
N SER A 184 0.18 -1.37 -0.26
CA SER A 184 1.32 -1.41 -1.17
C SER A 184 1.34 -0.18 -2.07
N LEU A 185 2.40 0.62 -1.97
CA LEU A 185 2.58 1.83 -2.77
C LEU A 185 3.72 1.65 -3.77
N PRO A 186 3.45 1.68 -5.09
CA PRO A 186 4.50 1.77 -6.10
C PRO A 186 5.32 3.06 -5.91
N ILE A 187 6.63 2.92 -5.97
CA ILE A 187 7.59 4.00 -5.83
C ILE A 187 8.03 4.44 -7.23
N ASP A 188 7.35 5.47 -7.73
CA ASP A 188 7.76 6.18 -8.95
C ASP A 188 8.54 7.43 -8.55
N HIS A 189 9.81 7.50 -8.95
CA HIS A 189 10.65 8.68 -8.77
C HIS A 189 10.47 9.57 -10.00
N CYS A 190 10.21 10.85 -9.74
CA CYS A 190 10.02 11.89 -10.74
C CYS A 190 11.11 12.96 -10.60
N VAL A 191 11.51 13.54 -11.72
CA VAL A 191 12.23 14.83 -11.76
C VAL A 191 11.19 15.93 -11.67
N LEU A 192 11.27 16.74 -10.62
CA LEU A 192 10.29 17.75 -10.24
C LEU A 192 10.92 19.12 -10.28
N ALA A 193 10.35 20.05 -11.03
CA ALA A 193 10.88 21.41 -11.16
C ALA A 193 9.76 22.44 -11.11
N MET A 194 10.12 23.73 -11.11
CA MET A 194 9.13 24.80 -11.20
C MET A 194 8.33 24.72 -12.51
N PRO A 195 7.08 25.21 -12.55
CA PRO A 195 6.31 25.32 -13.78
C PRO A 195 7.09 26.07 -14.86
N ASN A 196 7.03 25.57 -16.10
CA ASN A 196 7.76 26.06 -17.28
C ASN A 196 9.29 25.81 -17.28
N SER A 197 9.86 25.14 -16.27
CA SER A 197 11.22 24.59 -16.39
C SER A 197 11.29 23.55 -17.51
N GLN A 198 12.44 23.46 -18.16
CA GLN A 198 12.76 22.42 -19.14
C GLN A 198 13.90 21.55 -18.61
N LEU A 199 13.91 20.27 -18.99
CA LEU A 199 14.89 19.30 -18.50
C LEU A 199 16.31 19.71 -18.87
N GLU A 200 16.50 20.30 -20.05
CA GLU A 200 17.78 20.74 -20.59
C GLU A 200 18.38 21.94 -19.83
N GLN A 201 17.57 22.65 -19.04
CA GLN A 201 18.00 23.80 -18.25
C GLN A 201 18.47 23.40 -16.85
N ILE A 202 18.22 22.16 -16.43
CA ILE A 202 18.56 21.69 -15.09
C ILE A 202 20.07 21.49 -14.98
N ASP A 203 20.67 22.12 -13.97
CA ASP A 203 22.08 21.95 -13.62
C ASP A 203 22.29 21.40 -12.21
N THR A 204 21.25 21.41 -11.36
CA THR A 204 21.35 20.97 -9.96
C THR A 204 20.11 20.18 -9.57
N ILE A 205 20.32 19.00 -8.98
CA ILE A 205 19.26 18.12 -8.52
C ILE A 205 19.36 17.82 -7.01
N TYR A 206 18.24 17.95 -6.31
CA TYR A 206 18.13 17.78 -4.86
C TYR A 206 17.34 16.50 -4.53
N SER A 207 17.83 15.66 -3.62
CA SER A 207 17.05 14.53 -3.10
C SER A 207 17.73 13.86 -1.90
N HIS A 208 17.06 12.88 -1.32
CA HIS A 208 17.69 11.92 -0.41
C HIS A 208 18.67 11.00 -1.17
N PRO A 209 19.74 10.47 -0.54
CA PRO A 209 20.67 9.55 -1.19
C PRO A 209 20.04 8.33 -1.87
N GLN A 210 18.97 7.78 -1.29
CA GLN A 210 18.35 6.54 -1.77
C GLN A 210 17.74 6.65 -3.19
N PRO A 211 16.91 7.66 -3.51
CA PRO A 211 16.50 7.94 -4.89
C PRO A 211 17.67 8.02 -5.87
N PHE A 212 18.77 8.69 -5.51
CA PHE A 212 19.94 8.78 -6.40
C PHE A 212 20.58 7.42 -6.69
N GLN A 213 20.66 6.55 -5.68
CA GLN A 213 21.13 5.17 -5.87
C GLN A 213 20.16 4.34 -6.72
N GLN A 214 18.85 4.51 -6.52
CA GLN A 214 17.82 3.78 -7.27
C GLN A 214 17.67 4.25 -8.73
N CYS A 215 18.18 5.43 -9.07
CA CYS A 215 18.08 6.04 -10.40
C CYS A 215 19.46 6.30 -11.03
N SER A 216 20.50 5.58 -10.60
CA SER A 216 21.89 5.83 -11.03
C SER A 216 22.07 5.81 -12.55
N ASN A 217 21.41 4.88 -13.27
CA ASN A 217 21.56 4.75 -14.72
C ASN A 217 21.03 5.97 -15.47
N PHE A 218 19.98 6.60 -14.93
CA PHE A 218 19.41 7.82 -15.48
C PHE A 218 20.27 9.06 -15.16
N LEU A 219 20.93 9.06 -14.00
CA LEU A 219 21.85 10.15 -13.64
C LEU A 219 23.14 10.11 -14.46
N GLU A 220 23.58 8.91 -14.90
CA GLU A 220 24.72 8.75 -15.80
C GLU A 220 24.51 9.41 -17.17
N SER A 221 23.26 9.52 -17.67
CA SER A 221 22.96 10.26 -18.89
C SER A 221 22.94 11.78 -18.71
N HIS A 222 23.00 12.27 -17.46
CA HIS A 222 23.01 13.68 -17.10
C HIS A 222 24.25 14.07 -16.26
N PRO A 223 25.49 13.87 -16.78
CA PRO A 223 26.71 14.06 -16.01
C PRO A 223 26.99 15.52 -15.60
N HIS A 224 26.26 16.47 -16.19
CA HIS A 224 26.36 17.90 -15.88
C HIS A 224 25.54 18.29 -14.64
N TRP A 225 24.66 17.42 -14.14
CA TRP A 225 23.85 17.71 -12.97
C TRP A 225 24.68 17.62 -11.68
N LYS A 226 24.65 18.70 -10.92
CA LYS A 226 25.18 18.76 -9.56
C LYS A 226 24.19 18.10 -8.60
N ILE A 227 24.60 17.00 -7.99
CA ILE A 227 23.81 16.29 -6.98
C ILE A 227 23.95 16.98 -5.62
N VAL A 228 22.81 17.28 -4.99
CA VAL A 228 22.74 17.83 -3.62
C VAL A 228 21.89 16.89 -2.75
N TYR A 229 22.49 16.42 -1.67
CA TYR A 229 21.81 15.53 -0.72
C TYR A 229 20.99 16.33 0.29
N CYS A 230 19.77 15.85 0.54
CA CYS A 230 18.83 16.38 1.53
C CYS A 230 18.40 15.26 2.49
N ASP A 231 17.81 15.65 3.63
CA ASP A 231 17.35 14.72 4.66
C ASP A 231 16.18 13.83 4.20
N SER A 232 15.39 14.30 3.22
CA SER A 232 14.28 13.55 2.62
C SER A 232 13.96 14.03 1.22
N THR A 233 13.20 13.24 0.45
CA THR A 233 12.66 13.64 -0.86
C THR A 233 11.75 14.87 -0.74
N SER A 234 10.92 14.94 0.30
CA SER A 234 10.03 16.08 0.54
C SER A 234 10.77 17.33 0.96
N SER A 235 11.85 17.22 1.76
CA SER A 235 12.73 18.36 2.04
C SER A 235 13.40 18.91 0.76
N ALA A 236 13.78 18.03 -0.16
CA ALA A 236 14.30 18.44 -1.46
C ALA A 236 13.26 19.19 -2.31
N MET A 237 12.03 18.68 -2.36
CA MET A 237 10.92 19.36 -3.06
C MET A 237 10.61 20.73 -2.47
N GLU A 238 10.54 20.83 -1.13
CA GLU A 238 10.35 22.09 -0.44
C GLU A 238 11.51 23.08 -0.74
N THR A 239 12.74 22.59 -0.77
CA THR A 239 13.93 23.42 -1.09
C THR A 239 13.84 23.98 -2.49
N VAL A 240 13.50 23.16 -3.48
CA VAL A 240 13.37 23.58 -4.88
C VAL A 240 12.25 24.59 -5.06
N ALA A 241 11.10 24.35 -4.41
CA ALA A 241 9.99 25.30 -4.41
C ALA A 241 10.37 26.66 -3.78
N LYS A 242 11.15 26.65 -2.69
CA LYS A 242 11.65 27.87 -2.04
C LYS A 242 12.67 28.62 -2.90
N LEU A 243 13.55 27.89 -3.60
CA LEU A 243 14.55 28.49 -4.47
C LEU A 243 13.91 29.18 -5.68
N ASN A 244 12.82 28.61 -6.21
CA ASN A 244 12.06 29.13 -7.35
C ASN A 244 12.95 29.52 -8.54
N LYS A 245 13.88 28.64 -8.92
CA LYS A 245 14.78 28.83 -10.06
C LYS A 245 14.48 27.81 -11.15
N PRO A 246 14.60 28.18 -12.44
CA PRO A 246 14.29 27.27 -13.54
C PRO A 246 15.33 26.15 -13.72
N ASN A 247 16.56 26.35 -13.22
CA ASN A 247 17.70 25.44 -13.40
C ASN A 247 17.88 24.40 -12.28
N VAL A 248 16.96 24.36 -11.31
CA VAL A 248 17.03 23.41 -10.19
C VAL A 248 15.84 22.46 -10.23
N ALA A 249 16.08 21.20 -9.89
CA ALA A 249 15.05 20.17 -9.79
C ALA A 249 15.19 19.37 -8.49
N ALA A 250 14.09 18.76 -8.04
CA ALA A 250 14.05 17.78 -6.96
C ALA A 250 13.76 16.40 -7.53
N MET A 251 14.25 15.36 -6.87
CA MET A 251 13.82 13.98 -7.14
C MET A 251 12.95 13.48 -6.00
N GLY A 252 11.74 13.02 -6.33
CA GLY A 252 10.74 12.60 -5.34
C GLY A 252 9.51 12.01 -6.02
N ASN A 253 8.38 11.96 -5.33
CA ASN A 253 7.13 11.47 -5.90
C ASN A 253 6.27 12.60 -6.47
N LYS A 254 5.43 12.24 -7.45
CA LYS A 254 4.48 13.16 -8.07
C LYS A 254 3.58 13.88 -7.07
N ASP A 255 2.93 13.16 -6.15
CA ASP A 255 1.98 13.75 -5.19
C ASP A 255 2.66 14.79 -4.28
N GLY A 256 3.92 14.53 -3.88
CA GLY A 256 4.73 15.48 -3.15
C GLY A 256 5.07 16.71 -3.99
N GLY A 257 5.43 16.52 -5.26
CA GLY A 257 5.71 17.61 -6.18
C GLY A 257 4.51 18.54 -6.35
N GLU A 258 3.33 17.98 -6.59
CA GLU A 258 2.08 18.73 -6.72
C GLU A 258 1.75 19.53 -5.46
N LEU A 259 1.99 18.97 -4.27
CA LEU A 259 1.80 19.67 -2.98
C LEU A 259 2.64 20.95 -2.88
N TYR A 260 3.86 20.93 -3.43
CA TYR A 260 4.78 22.07 -3.44
C TYR A 260 4.69 22.92 -4.72
N GLY A 261 3.71 22.66 -5.60
CA GLY A 261 3.52 23.40 -6.84
C GLY A 261 4.57 23.12 -7.93
N LEU A 262 5.26 21.99 -7.84
CA LEU A 262 6.25 21.53 -8.82
C LEU A 262 5.58 20.70 -9.92
N GLN A 263 6.11 20.80 -11.14
CA GLN A 263 5.69 19.98 -12.28
C GLN A 263 6.65 18.80 -12.48
N VAL A 264 6.10 17.68 -12.96
CA VAL A 264 6.88 16.52 -13.40
C VAL A 264 7.49 16.80 -14.77
N LEU A 265 8.82 16.75 -14.85
CA LEU A 265 9.55 16.82 -16.13
C LEU A 265 9.76 15.44 -16.73
N GLU A 266 10.12 14.47 -15.88
CA GLU A 266 10.38 13.10 -16.28
C GLU A 266 10.02 12.17 -15.12
N HIS A 267 9.65 10.92 -15.41
CA HIS A 267 9.29 9.92 -14.40
C HIS A 267 9.56 8.50 -14.93
N ASN A 268 9.43 7.49 -14.06
CA ASN A 268 9.60 6.08 -14.42
C ASN A 268 10.98 5.72 -14.98
N PHE A 269 12.03 6.34 -14.45
CA PHE A 269 13.44 6.14 -14.82
C PHE A 269 14.25 5.40 -13.73
N ALA A 270 13.58 4.82 -12.74
CA ALA A 270 14.23 3.99 -11.73
C ALA A 270 14.89 2.75 -12.37
N ASN A 271 16.04 2.34 -11.82
CA ASN A 271 16.80 1.18 -12.29
C ASN A 271 15.95 -0.11 -12.24
N GLN A 272 15.04 -0.21 -11.28
CA GLN A 272 14.10 -1.31 -11.13
C GLN A 272 12.66 -0.80 -11.35
N LYS A 273 11.95 -1.44 -12.27
CA LYS A 273 10.56 -1.07 -12.62
C LYS A 273 9.56 -1.45 -11.53
N GLU A 274 9.81 -2.54 -10.80
CA GLU A 274 8.94 -3.05 -9.74
C GLU A 274 9.46 -2.64 -8.36
N ASN A 275 9.42 -1.33 -8.09
CA ASN A 275 9.76 -0.77 -6.79
C ASN A 275 8.47 -0.49 -6.01
N ILE A 276 8.23 -1.23 -4.93
CA ILE A 276 7.00 -1.16 -4.14
C ILE A 276 7.41 -1.09 -2.67
N THR A 277 6.82 -0.15 -1.93
CA THR A 277 6.92 -0.11 -0.48
C THR A 277 5.63 -0.62 0.13
N ARG A 278 5.72 -1.62 1.01
CA ARG A 278 4.61 -2.06 1.84
C ARG A 278 4.58 -1.25 3.13
N PHE A 279 3.41 -0.74 3.44
CA PHE A 279 3.11 -0.03 4.67
C PHE A 279 2.14 -0.87 5.50
N ILE A 280 2.23 -0.72 6.81
CA ILE A 280 1.30 -1.27 7.79
C ILE A 280 0.53 -0.14 8.45
N VAL A 281 -0.67 -0.46 8.92
CA VAL A 281 -1.53 0.43 9.70
C VAL A 281 -1.63 -0.10 11.11
N LEU A 282 -1.21 0.70 12.08
CA LEU A 282 -1.24 0.38 13.50
C LEU A 282 -2.39 1.07 14.21
N ALA A 283 -3.01 0.36 15.15
CA ALA A 283 -4.02 0.91 16.05
C ALA A 283 -3.86 0.31 17.45
N ARG A 284 -4.48 0.94 18.45
CA ARG A 284 -4.49 0.43 19.84
C ARG A 284 -5.38 -0.80 20.03
N GLN A 285 -6.44 -0.91 19.24
CA GLN A 285 -7.38 -2.04 19.30
C GLN A 285 -7.25 -2.87 18.02
N PRO A 286 -7.34 -4.22 18.13
CA PRO A 286 -7.43 -5.06 16.95
C PRO A 286 -8.79 -4.87 16.26
N ILE A 287 -8.86 -5.27 14.99
CA ILE A 287 -10.11 -5.30 14.23
C ILE A 287 -10.58 -6.73 14.04
N ALA A 288 -11.89 -6.90 13.83
CA ALA A 288 -12.44 -8.14 13.32
C ALA A 288 -12.28 -8.19 11.79
N VAL A 289 -11.92 -9.36 11.27
CA VAL A 289 -11.83 -9.63 9.83
C VAL A 289 -12.84 -10.71 9.49
N SER A 290 -13.67 -10.48 8.47
CA SER A 290 -14.61 -11.50 8.01
C SER A 290 -13.89 -12.69 7.39
N ASP A 291 -14.42 -13.90 7.58
CA ASP A 291 -13.98 -15.10 6.85
C ASP A 291 -14.30 -15.06 5.34
N GLN A 292 -15.12 -14.11 4.89
CA GLN A 292 -15.48 -13.95 3.47
C GLN A 292 -14.42 -13.17 2.67
N ILE A 293 -13.39 -12.63 3.32
CA ILE A 293 -12.32 -11.86 2.69
C ILE A 293 -10.94 -12.45 3.04
N PRO A 294 -9.95 -12.37 2.13
CA PRO A 294 -8.60 -12.80 2.42
C PRO A 294 -8.01 -12.00 3.60
N ALA A 295 -7.48 -12.72 4.58
CA ALA A 295 -6.87 -12.15 5.77
C ALA A 295 -5.39 -12.53 5.87
N LYS A 296 -4.61 -11.65 6.49
CA LYS A 296 -3.23 -11.91 6.87
C LYS A 296 -3.12 -11.79 8.38
N THR A 297 -2.46 -12.76 9.00
CA THR A 297 -2.16 -12.77 10.43
C THR A 297 -0.65 -12.66 10.60
N THR A 298 -0.18 -11.57 11.21
CA THR A 298 1.24 -11.39 11.51
C THR A 298 1.53 -11.86 12.93
N ILE A 299 2.53 -12.72 13.06
CA ILE A 299 3.01 -13.20 14.36
C ILE A 299 4.47 -12.86 14.59
N LEU A 300 4.80 -12.72 15.86
CA LEU A 300 6.13 -12.59 16.40
C LEU A 300 6.45 -13.85 17.19
N MET A 301 7.56 -14.51 16.89
CA MET A 301 7.91 -15.81 17.47
C MET A 301 9.39 -15.86 17.85
N LYS A 302 9.69 -16.36 19.05
CA LYS A 302 11.05 -16.68 19.50
C LYS A 302 11.18 -18.19 19.67
N THR A 303 12.07 -18.81 18.91
CA THR A 303 12.38 -20.24 19.07
C THR A 303 13.49 -20.45 20.10
N GLY A 304 13.65 -21.69 20.57
CA GLY A 304 14.86 -22.07 21.31
C GLY A 304 16.10 -22.10 20.43
N GLN A 305 17.28 -22.28 21.05
CA GLN A 305 18.59 -22.33 20.38
C GLN A 305 19.04 -23.74 19.98
N GLN A 306 18.18 -24.75 20.17
CA GLN A 306 18.48 -26.12 19.72
C GLN A 306 18.48 -26.24 18.19
N ALA A 307 19.29 -27.17 17.66
CA ALA A 307 19.32 -27.47 16.25
C ALA A 307 17.92 -27.88 15.75
N GLY A 308 17.46 -27.26 14.66
CA GLY A 308 16.14 -27.54 14.08
C GLY A 308 14.98 -26.75 14.69
N ALA A 309 15.18 -25.94 15.74
CA ALA A 309 14.07 -25.25 16.43
C ALA A 309 13.15 -24.43 15.50
N LEU A 310 13.73 -23.66 14.58
CA LEU A 310 12.94 -22.93 13.58
C LEU A 310 12.27 -23.88 12.59
N VAL A 311 12.97 -24.93 12.13
CA VAL A 311 12.42 -25.91 11.19
C VAL A 311 11.19 -26.59 11.79
N ASP A 312 11.25 -27.00 13.05
CA ASP A 312 10.12 -27.62 13.76
C ASP A 312 8.91 -26.68 13.81
N ALA A 313 9.13 -25.39 14.12
CA ALA A 313 8.07 -24.39 14.09
C ALA A 313 7.47 -24.20 12.67
N LEU A 314 8.31 -24.16 11.63
CA LEU A 314 7.84 -24.06 10.25
C LEU A 314 7.09 -25.32 9.78
N LEU A 315 7.46 -26.50 10.30
CA LEU A 315 6.75 -27.75 10.03
C LEU A 315 5.33 -27.74 10.57
N VAL A 316 5.07 -27.09 11.72
CA VAL A 316 3.70 -26.88 12.22
C VAL A 316 2.85 -26.15 11.17
N LEU A 317 3.34 -25.01 10.66
CA LEU A 317 2.62 -24.23 9.67
C LEU A 317 2.34 -25.04 8.40
N ARG A 318 3.34 -25.83 7.94
CA ARG A 318 3.18 -26.74 6.80
C ARG A 318 2.13 -27.81 7.06
N ASN A 319 2.12 -28.44 8.22
CA ASN A 319 1.19 -29.52 8.57
C ASN A 319 -0.27 -29.04 8.62
N HIS A 320 -0.48 -27.77 8.96
CA HIS A 320 -1.79 -27.10 8.91
C HIS A 320 -2.08 -26.42 7.56
N ASN A 321 -1.23 -26.63 6.53
CA ASN A 321 -1.35 -26.02 5.19
C ASN A 321 -1.42 -24.48 5.19
N ILE A 322 -0.75 -23.82 6.15
CA ILE A 322 -0.72 -22.37 6.26
C ILE A 322 0.40 -21.81 5.37
N ILE A 323 0.03 -20.91 4.45
CA ILE A 323 0.98 -20.24 3.57
C ILE A 323 1.66 -19.10 4.34
N MET A 324 2.98 -19.11 4.38
CA MET A 324 3.78 -17.97 4.82
C MET A 324 4.05 -17.04 3.64
N THR A 325 3.74 -15.77 3.82
CA THR A 325 4.03 -14.71 2.84
C THR A 325 5.30 -13.93 3.17
N LYS A 326 5.75 -13.98 4.43
CA LYS A 326 7.01 -13.39 4.88
C LYS A 326 7.57 -14.14 6.08
N LEU A 327 8.91 -14.22 6.14
CA LEU A 327 9.68 -14.64 7.31
C LEU A 327 10.89 -13.71 7.41
N GLU A 328 11.00 -12.96 8.50
CA GLU A 328 12.11 -12.03 8.76
C GLU A 328 12.69 -12.32 10.15
N SER A 329 14.02 -12.42 10.27
CA SER A 329 14.70 -12.57 11.56
C SER A 329 15.30 -11.25 12.02
N ARG A 330 15.16 -10.95 13.32
CA ARG A 330 15.73 -9.77 13.96
C ARG A 330 16.45 -10.16 15.25
N PRO A 331 17.66 -9.65 15.52
CA PRO A 331 18.33 -9.89 16.79
C PRO A 331 17.54 -9.22 17.92
N ILE A 332 17.42 -9.92 19.05
CA ILE A 332 16.77 -9.37 20.25
C ILE A 332 17.79 -8.50 21.00
N HIS A 333 17.47 -7.21 21.15
CA HIS A 333 18.32 -6.29 21.90
C HIS A 333 18.43 -6.71 23.38
N GLY A 334 19.67 -6.90 23.85
CA GLY A 334 19.97 -7.26 25.24
C GLY A 334 20.24 -8.74 25.46
N THR A 335 19.95 -9.60 24.49
CA THR A 335 20.22 -11.04 24.54
C THR A 335 21.02 -11.47 23.30
N PRO A 336 22.37 -11.50 23.39
CA PRO A 336 23.21 -11.86 22.26
C PRO A 336 22.83 -13.23 21.68
N TRP A 337 22.81 -13.33 20.34
CA TRP A 337 22.54 -14.58 19.60
C TRP A 337 21.14 -15.15 19.76
N GLU A 338 20.21 -14.39 20.32
CA GLU A 338 18.79 -14.72 20.27
C GLU A 338 18.11 -13.90 19.17
N GLU A 339 17.29 -14.58 18.39
CA GLU A 339 16.57 -14.01 17.27
C GLU A 339 15.06 -14.06 17.52
N MET A 340 14.39 -13.05 17.01
CA MET A 340 12.95 -12.95 16.93
C MET A 340 12.53 -13.07 15.47
N PHE A 341 11.56 -13.93 15.18
CA PHE A 341 11.03 -14.16 13.86
C PHE A 341 9.69 -13.45 13.69
N TYR A 342 9.58 -12.66 12.64
CA TYR A 342 8.33 -12.05 12.19
C TYR A 342 7.80 -12.86 11.01
N ILE A 343 6.56 -13.31 11.12
CA ILE A 343 5.97 -14.20 10.13
C ILE A 343 4.59 -13.66 9.74
N ASP A 344 4.40 -13.43 8.44
CA ASP A 344 3.10 -13.10 7.88
C ASP A 344 2.45 -14.38 7.35
N LEU A 345 1.34 -14.78 7.97
CA LEU A 345 0.58 -15.96 7.63
C LEU A 345 -0.65 -15.57 6.80
N HIS A 346 -0.92 -16.28 5.72
CA HIS A 346 -2.19 -16.17 5.01
C HIS A 346 -3.26 -16.95 5.77
N GLY A 347 -4.22 -16.23 6.36
CA GLY A 347 -5.28 -16.81 7.17
C GLY A 347 -5.84 -15.84 8.19
N ASN A 348 -7.10 -16.07 8.55
CA ASN A 348 -7.79 -15.35 9.60
C ASN A 348 -7.42 -15.94 10.96
N ILE A 349 -7.19 -15.10 11.99
CA ILE A 349 -6.92 -15.55 13.36
C ILE A 349 -8.02 -16.45 13.94
N HIS A 350 -9.25 -16.33 13.44
CA HIS A 350 -10.38 -17.14 13.86
C HIS A 350 -10.51 -18.48 13.12
N SER A 351 -9.71 -18.72 12.07
CA SER A 351 -9.74 -19.99 11.34
C SER A 351 -9.26 -21.15 12.23
N TYR A 352 -9.83 -22.33 12.02
CA TYR A 352 -9.48 -23.52 12.78
C TYR A 352 -7.99 -23.89 12.62
N GLU A 353 -7.48 -23.80 11.40
CA GLU A 353 -6.10 -24.09 11.03
C GLU A 353 -5.13 -23.14 11.74
N ILE A 354 -5.40 -21.83 11.67
CA ILE A 354 -4.57 -20.81 12.33
C ILE A 354 -4.60 -20.99 13.85
N GLN A 355 -5.79 -21.15 14.46
CA GLN A 355 -5.88 -21.34 15.91
C GLN A 355 -5.15 -22.59 16.40
N THR A 356 -5.24 -23.69 15.65
CA THR A 356 -4.58 -24.95 16.02
C THR A 356 -3.06 -24.82 15.88
N ALA A 357 -2.58 -24.23 14.77
CA ALA A 357 -1.17 -23.97 14.56
C ALA A 357 -0.59 -23.02 15.62
N LEU A 358 -1.29 -21.95 16.00
CA LEU A 358 -0.83 -21.01 17.04
C LEU A 358 -0.72 -21.68 18.41
N LYS A 359 -1.65 -22.57 18.76
CA LYS A 359 -1.57 -23.35 20.02
C LYS A 359 -0.36 -24.28 20.03
N GLU A 360 -0.11 -24.96 18.92
CA GLU A 360 1.04 -25.87 18.76
C GLU A 360 2.37 -25.10 18.79
N LEU A 361 2.47 -23.99 18.05
CA LEU A 361 3.61 -23.08 18.09
C LEU A 361 3.87 -22.55 19.51
N ALA A 362 2.84 -22.11 20.22
CA ALA A 362 2.97 -21.59 21.58
C ALA A 362 3.53 -22.61 22.58
N SER A 363 3.32 -23.92 22.33
CA SER A 363 3.84 -25.00 23.18
C SER A 363 5.31 -25.34 22.95
N MET A 364 5.87 -25.01 21.77
CA MET A 364 7.26 -25.33 21.39
C MET A 364 8.18 -24.12 21.33
N THR A 365 7.61 -22.91 21.28
CA THR A 365 8.35 -21.65 21.20
C THR A 365 8.52 -21.04 22.59
N LEU A 366 9.57 -20.24 22.77
CA LEU A 366 9.81 -19.52 24.01
C LEU A 366 8.88 -18.32 24.17
N TYR A 367 8.43 -17.76 23.04
CA TYR A 367 7.53 -16.62 22.98
C TYR A 367 6.79 -16.66 21.65
N THR A 368 5.47 -16.45 21.69
CA THR A 368 4.66 -16.20 20.50
C THR A 368 3.66 -15.09 20.83
N LYS A 369 3.58 -14.08 19.95
CA LYS A 369 2.62 -12.98 20.05
C LYS A 369 2.00 -12.73 18.68
N VAL A 370 0.68 -12.58 18.64
CA VAL A 370 0.01 -12.10 17.44
C VAL A 370 0.10 -10.58 17.40
N LEU A 371 0.69 -10.03 16.33
CA LEU A 371 0.78 -8.59 16.10
C LEU A 371 -0.48 -8.04 15.44
N GLY A 372 -1.26 -8.85 14.74
CA GLY A 372 -2.53 -8.42 14.17
C GLY A 372 -3.11 -9.43 13.19
N CYS A 373 -4.41 -9.31 12.94
CA CYS A 373 -5.13 -9.98 11.87
C CYS A 373 -5.90 -8.93 11.09
N TYR A 374 -5.64 -8.83 9.79
CA TYR A 374 -6.11 -7.72 8.98
C TYR A 374 -6.40 -8.15 7.53
N PRO A 375 -7.25 -7.41 6.80
CA PRO A 375 -7.48 -7.66 5.37
C PRO A 375 -6.18 -7.60 4.58
N SER A 376 -5.94 -8.61 3.74
CA SER A 376 -4.77 -8.63 2.87
C SER A 376 -4.94 -7.64 1.72
N ASP A 377 -3.98 -6.72 1.56
CA ASP A 377 -3.90 -5.82 0.39
C ASP A 377 -3.28 -6.51 -0.83
N SER A 378 -2.62 -7.66 -0.61
CA SER A 378 -2.10 -8.50 -1.69
C SER A 378 -3.24 -8.99 -2.59
N ILE A 379 -3.50 -8.25 -3.66
CA ILE A 379 -4.29 -8.69 -4.79
C ILE A 379 -3.46 -9.80 -5.45
N VAL A 380 -3.86 -11.06 -5.25
CA VAL A 380 -3.36 -12.15 -6.11
C VAL A 380 -3.74 -11.76 -7.53
N SER A 381 -2.77 -11.25 -8.28
CA SER A 381 -2.96 -10.88 -9.67
C SER A 381 -3.37 -12.14 -10.41
N ILE A 382 -4.49 -12.07 -11.13
CA ILE A 382 -4.94 -13.15 -11.98
C ILE A 382 -3.97 -13.19 -13.17
N MET A 383 -2.89 -13.95 -13.01
CA MET A 383 -2.21 -14.53 -14.16
C MET A 383 -3.16 -15.46 -14.89
#